data_AF-A0A0F9V0V7-F1
#
_entry.id   AF-A0A0F9V0V7-F1
#
_cell.length_a   1.000
_cell.length_b   1.000
_cell.length_c   1.000
_cell.angle_alpha   90.00
_cell.angle_beta   90.00
_cell.angle_gamma   90.00
#
_symmetry.space_group_name_H-M   'P 1'
#
loop_
_entity.id
_entity.type
_entity.pdbx_description
1 polymer ?
#
loop_
_entity_poly.entity_id
_entity_poly.type
_entity_poly.pdbx_seq_one_letter_code
_entity_poly.pdbx_strand_id
1 'polypeptide(L)'
;MIKTKELLSQWRAQLSIGQCASTIKAKNCPGGLLGRIKRTKGQVIVFDITTYTNQVKIQTSLCKELPQWADLIKSQPTIMDGFAWTRQDYIYLYYSYFHMVVEKLRRIVESEISNE
;
A
#
# COMPACT_ATOMS: atom_id res chain seq x y z
N MET A 1 -3.98 20.52 7.93
CA MET A 1 -2.84 19.97 8.70
C MET A 1 -3.24 18.85 9.66
N ILE A 2 -4.09 19.07 10.69
CA ILE A 2 -4.48 17.99 11.64
C ILE A 2 -5.09 16.79 10.91
N LYS A 3 -6.08 17.06 10.04
CA LYS A 3 -6.75 16.05 9.21
C LYS A 3 -5.78 15.24 8.33
N THR A 4 -4.76 15.88 7.76
CA THR A 4 -3.73 15.21 6.95
C THR A 4 -2.93 14.20 7.78
N LYS A 5 -2.50 14.59 8.98
CA LYS A 5 -1.78 13.71 9.91
C LYS A 5 -2.65 12.52 10.34
N GLU A 6 -3.92 12.77 10.63
CA GLU A 6 -4.89 11.72 10.96
C GLU A 6 -5.08 10.73 9.80
N LEU A 7 -5.26 11.22 8.57
CA LEU A 7 -5.41 10.38 7.39
C LEU A 7 -4.15 9.56 7.10
N LEU A 8 -2.95 10.11 7.28
CA LEU A 8 -1.69 9.36 7.14
C LEU A 8 -1.55 8.27 8.22
N SER A 9 -1.96 8.57 9.46
CA SER A 9 -2.00 7.58 10.54
C SER A 9 -2.98 6.45 10.26
N GLN A 10 -4.20 6.79 9.79
CA GLN A 10 -5.20 5.83 9.35
C GLN A 10 -4.69 4.97 8.20
N TRP A 11 -4.00 5.57 7.22
CA TRP A 11 -3.41 4.81 6.11
C TRP A 11 -2.37 3.81 6.62
N ARG A 12 -1.45 4.24 7.50
CA ARG A 12 -0.45 3.35 8.09
C ARG A 12 -1.10 2.18 8.85
N ALA A 13 -2.11 2.44 9.67
CA ALA A 13 -2.84 1.39 10.38
C ALA A 13 -3.55 0.43 9.42
N GLN A 14 -4.18 0.96 8.38
CA GLN A 14 -4.87 0.19 7.36
C GLN A 14 -3.90 -0.73 6.57
N LEU A 15 -2.66 -0.29 6.34
CA LEU A 15 -1.61 -1.13 5.73
C LEU A 15 -1.24 -2.30 6.65
N SER A 16 -1.05 -2.07 7.96
CA SER A 16 -0.76 -3.15 8.91
C SER A 16 -1.89 -4.19 8.99
N ILE A 17 -3.15 -3.73 9.04
CA ILE A 17 -4.33 -4.60 9.01
C ILE A 17 -4.37 -5.39 7.69
N GLY A 18 -4.15 -4.71 6.57
CA GLY A 18 -4.12 -5.32 5.24
C GLY A 18 -3.05 -6.39 5.11
N GLN A 19 -1.83 -6.14 5.58
CA GLN A 19 -0.73 -7.09 5.50
C GLN A 19 -1.05 -8.38 6.26
N CYS A 20 -1.60 -8.25 7.48
CA CYS A 20 -2.04 -9.38 8.27
C CYS A 20 -3.15 -10.17 7.56
N ALA A 21 -4.21 -9.49 7.12
CA ALA A 21 -5.35 -10.11 6.46
C ALA A 21 -4.95 -10.82 5.14
N SER A 22 -4.15 -10.16 4.31
CA SER A 22 -3.60 -10.72 3.07
C SER A 22 -2.74 -11.96 3.34
N THR A 23 -1.92 -11.93 4.40
CA THR A 23 -1.09 -13.08 4.79
C THR A 23 -1.95 -14.27 5.22
N ILE A 24 -2.97 -14.03 6.05
CA ILE A 24 -3.90 -15.09 6.50
C ILE A 24 -4.64 -15.69 5.30
N LYS A 25 -5.17 -14.85 4.41
CA LYS A 25 -5.87 -15.32 3.19
C LYS A 25 -4.95 -16.12 2.28
N ALA A 26 -3.71 -15.65 2.07
CA ALA A 26 -2.73 -16.34 1.24
C ALA A 26 -2.29 -17.68 1.84
N LYS A 27 -2.17 -17.79 3.18
CA LYS A 27 -1.89 -19.08 3.86
C LYS A 27 -2.97 -20.13 3.58
N ASN A 28 -4.22 -19.72 3.46
CA ASN A 28 -5.35 -20.62 3.20
C ASN A 28 -5.52 -21.01 1.73
N CYS A 29 -4.71 -20.45 0.82
CA CYS A 29 -4.72 -20.82 -0.60
C CYS A 29 -3.89 -22.08 -0.86
N PRO A 30 -4.13 -22.83 -1.96
CA PRO A 30 -3.25 -23.93 -2.37
C PRO A 30 -1.79 -23.49 -2.53
N GLY A 31 -0.88 -24.21 -1.88
CA GLY A 31 0.55 -23.87 -1.79
C GLY A 31 0.89 -22.79 -0.76
N GLY A 32 -0.11 -22.25 -0.04
CA GLY A 32 0.07 -21.24 1.00
C GLY A 32 0.80 -19.99 0.51
N LEU A 33 1.61 -19.41 1.40
CA LEU A 33 2.44 -18.23 1.13
C LEU A 33 3.49 -18.47 0.03
N LEU A 34 4.03 -19.68 -0.04
CA LEU A 34 5.08 -20.06 -1.00
C LEU A 34 4.52 -20.50 -2.35
N GLY A 35 3.20 -20.63 -2.47
CA GLY A 35 2.56 -20.97 -3.74
C GLY A 35 2.83 -19.87 -4.76
N ARG A 36 3.38 -20.28 -5.91
CA ARG A 36 3.76 -19.37 -6.99
C ARG A 36 2.56 -19.01 -7.83
N ILE A 37 2.48 -17.74 -8.22
CA ILE A 37 1.48 -17.25 -9.16
C ILE A 37 2.15 -17.08 -10.52
N LYS A 38 1.57 -17.67 -11.56
CA LYS A 38 2.10 -17.65 -12.94
C LYS A 38 2.09 -16.26 -13.60
N ARG A 39 1.54 -15.23 -12.94
CA ARG A 39 1.54 -13.86 -13.47
C ARG A 39 2.99 -13.37 -13.52
N THR A 40 3.41 -12.96 -14.72
CA THR A 40 4.81 -12.68 -15.01
C THR A 40 5.15 -11.20 -14.95
N LYS A 41 4.22 -10.26 -15.16
CA LYS A 41 4.47 -8.81 -15.10
C LYS A 41 3.21 -8.02 -14.74
N GLY A 42 3.41 -6.75 -14.35
CA GLY A 42 2.36 -5.75 -14.21
C GLY A 42 1.97 -5.47 -12.76
N GLN A 43 0.68 -5.22 -12.53
CA GLN A 43 0.18 -4.84 -11.22
C GLN A 43 0.24 -5.98 -10.21
N VAL A 44 0.62 -5.61 -8.99
CA VAL A 44 0.66 -6.51 -7.83
C VAL A 44 -0.73 -7.03 -7.51
N ILE A 45 -0.81 -8.30 -7.10
CA ILE A 45 -2.06 -8.94 -6.71
C ILE A 45 -2.41 -8.54 -5.28
N VAL A 46 -3.65 -8.08 -5.11
CA VAL A 46 -4.25 -7.78 -3.81
C VAL A 46 -4.97 -9.02 -3.29
N PHE A 47 -4.59 -9.49 -2.11
CA PHE A 47 -5.20 -10.68 -1.50
C PHE A 47 -6.37 -10.35 -0.57
N ASP A 48 -6.48 -9.10 -0.12
CA ASP A 48 -7.57 -8.63 0.73
C ASP A 48 -8.26 -7.39 0.14
N ILE A 49 -9.40 -7.61 -0.51
CA ILE A 49 -10.16 -6.55 -1.20
C ILE A 49 -10.77 -5.53 -0.22
N THR A 50 -11.14 -5.96 0.99
CA THR A 50 -11.75 -5.10 2.00
C THR A 50 -10.79 -4.00 2.45
N THR A 51 -9.58 -4.40 2.87
CA THR A 51 -8.53 -3.49 3.31
C THR A 51 -8.00 -2.64 2.16
N TYR A 52 -7.94 -3.19 0.94
CA TYR A 52 -7.67 -2.41 -0.27
C TYR A 52 -8.71 -1.31 -0.51
N THR A 53 -10.00 -1.63 -0.42
CA THR A 53 -11.08 -0.66 -0.62
C THR A 53 -11.02 0.46 0.43
N ASN A 54 -10.73 0.12 1.69
CA ASN A 54 -10.54 1.09 2.75
C ASN A 54 -9.29 1.96 2.50
N GLN A 55 -8.19 1.37 2.05
CA GLN A 55 -7.00 2.10 1.64
C GLN A 55 -7.34 3.13 0.56
N VAL A 56 -8.06 2.74 -0.49
CA VAL A 56 -8.47 3.63 -1.59
C VAL A 56 -9.33 4.80 -1.10
N LYS A 57 -10.23 4.57 -0.13
CA LYS A 57 -11.02 5.65 0.49
C LYS A 57 -10.15 6.67 1.23
N ILE A 58 -9.15 6.18 1.97
CA ILE A 58 -8.18 7.04 2.68
C ILE A 58 -7.34 7.82 1.66
N GLN A 59 -6.80 7.14 0.64
CA GLN A 59 -6.03 7.78 -0.44
C GLN A 59 -6.83 8.85 -1.17
N THR A 60 -8.11 8.57 -1.48
CA THR A 60 -9.01 9.54 -2.10
C THR A 60 -9.20 10.78 -1.23
N SER A 61 -9.36 10.58 0.08
CA SER A 61 -9.47 11.68 1.03
C SER A 61 -8.17 12.47 1.13
N LEU A 62 -7.01 11.79 1.17
CA LEU A 62 -5.69 12.43 1.16
C LEU A 62 -5.46 13.24 -0.11
N CYS A 63 -5.89 12.76 -1.28
CA CYS A 63 -5.75 13.51 -2.54
C CYS A 63 -6.52 14.83 -2.54
N LYS A 64 -7.59 14.95 -1.74
CA LYS A 64 -8.32 16.22 -1.58
C LYS A 64 -7.54 17.20 -0.69
N GLU A 65 -6.81 16.69 0.30
CA GLU A 65 -6.00 17.52 1.22
C GLU A 65 -4.62 17.85 0.65
N LEU A 66 -4.05 16.97 -0.17
CA LEU A 66 -2.71 17.07 -0.75
C LEU A 66 -2.76 16.85 -2.28
N PRO A 67 -3.47 17.72 -3.03
CA PRO A 67 -3.66 17.54 -4.47
C PRO A 67 -2.34 17.54 -5.26
N GLN A 68 -1.34 18.32 -4.83
CA GLN A 68 -0.02 18.38 -5.46
C GLN A 68 0.77 17.06 -5.36
N TRP A 69 0.37 16.16 -4.44
CA TRP A 69 0.98 14.85 -4.25
C TRP A 69 0.06 13.69 -4.68
N ALA A 70 -1.02 13.98 -5.42
CA ALA A 70 -2.00 12.97 -5.82
C ALA A 70 -1.38 11.81 -6.62
N ASP A 71 -0.41 12.07 -7.48
CA ASP A 71 0.28 11.05 -8.26
C ASP A 71 1.07 10.09 -7.35
N LEU A 72 1.78 10.62 -6.35
CA LEU A 72 2.46 9.81 -5.35
C LEU A 72 1.45 9.01 -4.51
N ILE A 73 0.34 9.62 -4.10
CA ILE A 73 -0.69 8.95 -3.29
C ILE A 73 -1.34 7.78 -4.05
N LYS A 74 -1.59 7.96 -5.35
CA LYS A 74 -2.26 6.97 -6.22
C LYS A 74 -1.31 5.96 -6.87
N SER A 75 -0.01 6.23 -6.81
CA SER A 75 1.02 5.38 -7.39
C SER A 75 0.89 3.92 -6.91
N GLN A 76 1.31 2.98 -7.76
CA GLN A 76 1.18 1.55 -7.53
C GLN A 76 2.53 0.84 -7.71
N PRO A 77 2.83 -0.18 -6.89
CA PRO A 77 3.98 -1.04 -7.15
C PRO A 77 3.76 -1.85 -8.42
N THR A 78 4.86 -2.08 -9.17
CA THR A 78 4.83 -2.81 -10.45
C THR A 78 5.90 -3.89 -10.47
N ILE A 79 5.57 -5.06 -11.01
CA ILE A 79 6.49 -6.17 -11.23
C ILE A 79 7.02 -6.10 -12.65
N MET A 80 8.34 -6.04 -12.77
CA MET A 80 9.04 -5.82 -14.04
C MET A 80 9.75 -7.07 -14.54
N ASP A 81 10.23 -7.91 -13.62
CA ASP A 81 10.88 -9.17 -13.94
C ASP A 81 9.82 -10.20 -14.34
N GLY A 82 10.07 -10.95 -15.42
CA GLY A 82 9.09 -11.87 -16.02
C GLY A 82 8.85 -13.15 -15.22
N PHE A 83 9.21 -13.20 -13.93
CA PHE A 83 9.29 -14.44 -13.17
C PHE A 83 8.01 -14.72 -12.36
N ALA A 84 7.82 -15.99 -12.01
CA ALA A 84 6.72 -16.41 -11.15
C ALA A 84 7.05 -16.12 -9.67
N TRP A 85 6.34 -15.17 -9.09
CA TRP A 85 6.50 -14.75 -7.69
C TRP A 85 5.63 -15.57 -6.74
N THR A 86 6.06 -15.71 -5.49
CA THR A 86 5.25 -16.31 -4.42
C THR A 86 4.21 -15.32 -3.93
N ARG A 87 3.13 -15.80 -3.30
CA ARG A 87 2.14 -14.90 -2.66
C ARG A 87 2.77 -13.98 -1.63
N GLN A 88 3.77 -14.49 -0.89
CA GLN A 88 4.53 -13.70 0.06
C GLN A 88 5.26 -12.53 -0.60
N ASP A 89 5.89 -12.74 -1.76
CA ASP A 89 6.59 -11.68 -2.49
C ASP A 89 5.62 -10.57 -2.92
N TYR A 90 4.45 -10.93 -3.46
CA TYR A 90 3.39 -9.98 -3.81
C TYR A 90 2.94 -9.15 -2.59
N ILE A 91 2.67 -9.81 -1.46
CA ILE A 91 2.27 -9.15 -0.21
C ILE A 91 3.37 -8.20 0.25
N TYR A 92 4.62 -8.68 0.32
CA TYR A 92 5.75 -7.88 0.76
C TYR A 92 5.95 -6.63 -0.10
N LEU A 93 5.94 -6.79 -1.43
CA LEU A 93 6.08 -5.68 -2.37
C LEU A 93 4.95 -4.65 -2.20
N TYR A 94 3.69 -5.11 -2.12
CA TYR A 94 2.54 -4.21 -1.96
C TYR A 94 2.67 -3.33 -0.72
N TYR A 95 2.82 -3.95 0.44
CA TYR A 95 2.77 -3.22 1.71
C TYR A 95 4.05 -2.42 1.98
N SER A 96 5.22 -2.93 1.60
CA SER A 96 6.48 -2.19 1.74
C SER A 96 6.48 -0.92 0.90
N TYR A 97 5.97 -0.99 -0.34
CA TYR A 97 5.81 0.16 -1.20
C TYR A 97 4.95 1.25 -0.57
N PHE A 98 3.74 0.89 -0.10
CA PHE A 98 2.86 1.89 0.50
C PHE A 98 3.33 2.40 1.86
N HIS A 99 4.07 1.60 2.64
CA HIS A 99 4.75 2.10 3.83
C HIS A 99 5.78 3.19 3.48
N MET A 100 6.55 3.00 2.40
CA MET A 100 7.47 4.03 1.91
C MET A 100 6.74 5.29 1.45
N VAL A 101 5.62 5.14 0.72
CA VAL A 101 4.80 6.27 0.28
C VAL A 101 4.27 7.08 1.47
N VAL A 102 3.71 6.42 2.48
CA VAL A 102 3.20 7.06 3.70
C VAL A 102 4.32 7.79 4.44
N GLU A 103 5.48 7.16 4.61
CA GLU A 103 6.62 7.77 5.30
C GLU A 103 7.18 8.98 4.54
N LYS A 104 7.25 8.91 3.21
CA LYS A 104 7.65 10.04 2.37
C LYS A 104 6.69 11.21 2.53
N LEU A 105 5.38 10.96 2.47
CA LEU A 105 4.35 12.00 2.66
C LEU A 105 4.42 12.61 4.07
N ARG A 106 4.63 11.79 5.11
CA ARG A 106 4.80 12.26 6.48
C ARG A 106 5.95 13.26 6.60
N ARG A 107 7.11 12.94 6.01
CA ARG A 107 8.28 13.83 6.02
C ARG A 107 8.04 15.15 5.28
N ILE A 108 7.35 15.10 4.14
CA ILE A 108 6.96 16.30 3.39
C ILE A 108 6.10 17.22 4.27
N VAL A 109 5.02 16.68 4.84
CA VAL A 109 4.11 17.42 5.71
C VAL A 109 4.80 17.99 6.95
N GLU A 110 5.75 17.26 7.54
CA GLU A 110 6.55 17.73 8.69
C GLU A 110 7.54 18.84 8.31
N SER A 111 8.17 18.73 7.13
CA SER A 111 9.11 19.74 6.63
C SER A 111 8.44 21.06 6.27
N GLU A 112 7.20 21.02 5.77
CA GLU A 112 6.42 22.23 5.48
C GLU A 112 6.08 23.00 6.77
N ILE A 113 5.82 22.30 7.88
CA ILE A 113 5.55 22.92 9.19
C ILE A 113 6.78 23.64 9.76
N SER A 114 7.98 23.13 9.50
CA SER A 114 9.21 23.71 10.07
C SER A 114 9.70 24.96 9.31
N ASN A 115 9.08 25.26 8.17
CA ASN A 115 9.37 26.43 7.35
C ASN A 115 8.29 27.53 7.48
N GLU A 116 7.28 27.33 8.33
CA GLU A 116 6.29 28.33 8.78
C GLU A 116 6.64 28.82 10.19
#